data_AF-A0A0S7YD67-F1
#
_entry.id   AF-A0A0S7YD67-F1
#
_cell.length_a   1.000
_cell.length_b   1.000
_cell.length_c   1.000
_cell.angle_alpha   90.00
_cell.angle_beta   90.00
_cell.angle_gamma   90.00
#
_symmetry.space_group_name_H-M   'P 1'
#
loop_
_entity.id
_entity.type
_entity.pdbx_description
1 polymer ?
#
loop_
_entity_poly.entity_id
_entity_poly.type
_entity_poly.pdbx_seq_one_letter_code
_entity_poly.pdbx_strand_id
1 'polypeptide(L)'
;MAIFLIFMVCFPHTGVVIVDDVWLYDAAIHRTHVLNTGDIVQITGYRGDTTQVRYHNTVGTLLKSVLIDLRDGISEAKLFVFARGYYDSGEYMKSASLFNIFIQHYAPSSYLLEVLYYYGLSLEEIAKYTDNTDTIKSIIYNEKSKQWYYTGDVYEKIVEKFSESIFAPQAAYRLITIFRTKHLPWNGSLQVIHEELNMWQEYIVTYENTEERVFALLEIGYLERVLFEITKNKQYKKDAQAVFEEIMRDYPNTIYAAQAEVHLDELKKGEAIYFY
;
A
#
# COMPACT_ATOMS: atom_id res chain seq x y z
N MET A 1 -20.05 -16.51 25.11
CA MET A 1 -20.30 -17.47 24.03
C MET A 1 -20.92 -16.68 22.88
N ALA A 2 -20.30 -16.78 21.70
CA ALA A 2 -20.51 -15.95 20.53
C ALA A 2 -21.97 -15.90 20.06
N ILE A 3 -22.42 -14.71 19.64
CA ILE A 3 -23.50 -14.55 18.65
C ILE A 3 -23.10 -13.38 17.74
N PHE A 4 -22.20 -13.67 16.80
CA PHE A 4 -22.22 -13.01 15.50
C PHE A 4 -23.43 -13.61 14.77
N LEU A 5 -24.47 -12.81 14.52
CA LEU A 5 -25.60 -13.22 13.68
C LEU A 5 -25.73 -12.21 12.54
N ILE A 6 -25.00 -12.49 11.46
CA ILE A 6 -25.32 -11.99 10.14
C ILE A 6 -26.35 -12.97 9.57
N PHE A 7 -27.58 -12.50 9.37
CA PHE A 7 -28.55 -13.17 8.50
C PHE A 7 -29.40 -12.13 7.76
N MET A 8 -29.22 -12.11 6.44
CA MET A 8 -30.14 -11.56 5.45
C MET A 8 -31.41 -12.42 5.38
N VAL A 9 -32.59 -11.79 5.28
CA VAL A 9 -33.80 -12.38 4.68
C VAL A 9 -34.50 -11.30 3.83
N CYS A 10 -34.84 -11.65 2.59
CA CYS A 10 -35.42 -10.77 1.56
C CYS A 10 -36.96 -10.74 1.55
N PHE A 11 -37.50 -9.67 0.91
CA PHE A 11 -38.87 -9.42 0.38
C PHE A 11 -39.96 -8.90 1.34
N PRO A 12 -41.00 -8.16 0.88
CA PRO A 12 -41.13 -7.25 -0.27
C PRO A 12 -41.90 -5.97 0.15
N HIS A 13 -41.26 -4.85 0.46
CA HIS A 13 -41.80 -3.47 0.44
C HIS A 13 -40.64 -2.61 0.97
N THR A 14 -39.85 -2.13 0.03
CA THR A 14 -38.44 -1.74 0.15
C THR A 14 -38.12 -0.84 1.34
N GLY A 15 -37.49 -1.43 2.36
CA GLY A 15 -36.70 -0.76 3.39
C GLY A 15 -35.23 -0.72 2.96
N VAL A 16 -34.53 0.33 3.40
CA VAL A 16 -33.11 0.61 3.08
C VAL A 16 -32.20 -0.48 3.66
N VAL A 17 -31.37 -1.06 2.81
CA VAL A 17 -30.28 -1.96 3.20
C VAL A 17 -29.09 -1.09 3.64
N ILE A 18 -28.73 -1.20 4.91
CA ILE A 18 -27.58 -0.55 5.53
C ILE A 18 -26.45 -1.59 5.56
N VAL A 19 -25.30 -1.25 4.97
CA VAL A 19 -24.04 -1.98 5.16
C VAL A 19 -22.90 -0.95 5.26
N ASP A 20 -22.46 -0.69 6.50
CA ASP A 20 -21.16 -0.18 6.95
C ASP A 20 -20.66 1.19 6.41
N ASP A 21 -21.35 2.24 6.87
CA ASP A 21 -20.86 3.33 7.75
C ASP A 21 -19.85 4.40 7.30
N VAL A 22 -19.72 4.71 6.00
CA VAL A 22 -19.31 6.09 5.59
C VAL A 22 -20.09 6.57 4.38
N TRP A 23 -20.73 7.73 4.51
CA TRP A 23 -21.53 8.36 3.45
C TRP A 23 -20.85 9.65 3.00
N LEU A 24 -20.61 9.81 1.69
CA LEU A 24 -19.97 10.98 1.11
C LEU A 24 -20.99 11.88 0.43
N TYR A 25 -21.23 13.06 0.98
CA TYR A 25 -22.16 14.02 0.43
C TYR A 25 -21.44 15.14 -0.30
N ASP A 26 -21.74 15.27 -1.60
CA ASP A 26 -21.37 16.42 -2.42
C ASP A 26 -22.61 17.26 -2.72
N ALA A 27 -22.65 18.46 -2.13
CA ALA A 27 -23.77 19.38 -2.31
C ALA A 27 -23.80 20.07 -3.67
N ALA A 28 -22.70 20.10 -4.43
CA ALA A 28 -22.70 20.67 -5.77
C ALA A 28 -23.60 19.86 -6.73
N ILE A 29 -23.75 18.56 -6.46
CA ILE A 29 -24.57 17.64 -7.26
C ILE A 29 -25.85 17.15 -6.56
N HIS A 30 -26.08 17.56 -5.30
CA HIS A 30 -27.24 17.14 -4.47
C HIS A 30 -27.44 15.62 -4.40
N ARG A 31 -26.34 14.86 -4.50
CA ARG A 31 -26.35 13.39 -4.57
C ARG A 31 -25.23 12.84 -3.68
N THR A 32 -25.57 11.83 -2.90
CA THR A 32 -24.64 11.03 -2.08
C THR A 32 -24.45 9.73 -2.82
N HIS A 33 -23.21 9.25 -2.96
CA HIS A 33 -22.97 7.91 -3.48
C HIS A 33 -22.67 6.95 -2.32
N VAL A 34 -23.32 5.79 -2.30
CA VAL A 34 -22.95 4.69 -1.40
C VAL A 34 -21.70 4.04 -1.98
N LEU A 35 -20.60 4.06 -1.21
CA LEU A 35 -19.28 3.58 -1.67
C LEU A 35 -19.32 2.13 -2.18
N ASN A 36 -20.07 1.25 -1.53
CA ASN A 36 -20.10 -0.17 -1.89
C ASN A 36 -21.00 -0.50 -3.09
N THR A 37 -22.05 0.28 -3.35
CA THR A 37 -23.07 -0.06 -4.35
C THR A 37 -23.16 0.93 -5.50
N GLY A 38 -22.51 2.10 -5.39
CA GLY A 38 -22.62 3.20 -6.36
C GLY A 38 -23.97 3.93 -6.31
N ASP A 39 -24.87 3.51 -5.42
CA ASP A 39 -26.23 4.00 -5.30
C ASP A 39 -26.30 5.49 -4.95
N ILE A 40 -27.27 6.17 -5.55
CA ILE A 40 -27.53 7.59 -5.28
C ILE A 40 -28.53 7.73 -4.14
N VAL A 41 -28.12 8.43 -3.09
CA VAL A 41 -28.94 8.76 -1.93
C VAL A 41 -29.05 10.28 -1.77
N GLN A 42 -30.27 10.75 -1.55
CA GLN A 42 -30.56 12.17 -1.39
C GLN A 42 -30.70 12.51 0.09
N ILE A 43 -29.94 13.48 0.61
CA ILE A 43 -30.19 14.03 1.94
C ILE A 43 -31.47 14.88 1.88
N THR A 44 -32.47 14.54 2.69
CA THR A 44 -33.77 15.24 2.72
C THR A 44 -33.96 16.14 3.93
N GLY A 45 -33.09 16.06 4.95
CA GLY A 45 -33.14 16.94 6.10
C GLY A 45 -32.19 16.51 7.21
N TYR A 46 -32.03 17.38 8.22
CA TYR A 46 -31.23 17.12 9.43
C TYR A 46 -32.15 17.19 10.66
N ARG A 47 -32.02 16.25 11.59
CA ARG A 47 -32.80 16.22 12.84
C ARG A 47 -31.95 15.75 14.02
N GLY A 48 -31.50 16.70 14.84
CA GLY A 48 -30.59 16.43 15.97
C GLY A 48 -29.30 15.77 15.49
N ASP A 49 -28.95 14.62 16.09
CA ASP A 49 -27.76 13.82 15.74
C ASP A 49 -28.01 12.87 14.56
N THR A 50 -29.11 13.03 13.82
CA THR A 50 -29.45 12.19 12.68
C THR A 50 -29.66 12.98 11.39
N THR A 51 -29.35 12.36 10.26
CA THR A 51 -29.57 12.87 8.90
C THR A 51 -30.65 12.02 8.25
N GLN A 52 -31.70 12.66 7.71
CA GLN A 52 -32.70 11.99 6.90
C GLN A 52 -32.19 11.82 5.48
N VAL A 53 -32.30 10.60 4.97
CA VAL A 53 -31.84 10.22 3.64
C VAL A 53 -32.95 9.54 2.85
N ARG A 54 -32.95 9.72 1.54
CA ARG A 54 -33.88 9.07 0.61
C ARG A 54 -33.14 8.23 -0.40
N TYR A 55 -33.49 6.96 -0.50
CA TYR A 55 -32.96 5.99 -1.46
C TYR A 55 -34.13 5.25 -2.14
N HIS A 56 -34.19 5.26 -3.49
CA HIS A 56 -35.29 4.68 -4.29
C HIS A 56 -36.69 4.89 -3.70
N ASN A 57 -37.04 6.14 -3.36
CA ASN A 57 -38.32 6.56 -2.76
C ASN A 57 -38.57 6.15 -1.29
N THR A 58 -37.62 5.51 -0.64
CA THR A 58 -37.68 5.15 0.78
C THR A 58 -36.92 6.19 1.60
N VAL A 59 -37.52 6.68 2.69
CA VAL A 59 -36.86 7.63 3.62
C VAL A 59 -36.34 6.86 4.83
N GLY A 60 -35.05 7.03 5.13
CA GLY A 60 -34.38 6.48 6.31
C GLY A 60 -33.67 7.56 7.12
N THR A 61 -33.08 7.17 8.24
CA THR A 61 -32.29 8.03 9.13
C THR A 61 -30.92 7.41 9.36
N LEU A 62 -29.88 8.23 9.24
CA LEU A 62 -28.49 7.88 9.54
C LEU A 62 -27.99 8.70 10.73
N LEU A 63 -27.04 8.19 11.50
CA LEU A 63 -26.33 9.01 12.48
C LEU A 63 -25.45 10.05 11.75
N LYS A 64 -25.43 11.28 12.25
CA LYS A 64 -24.59 12.34 11.66
C LYS A 64 -23.10 12.02 11.76
N SER A 65 -22.70 11.18 12.70
CA SER A 65 -21.31 10.74 12.90
C SER A 65 -20.77 9.88 11.75
N VAL A 66 -21.63 9.19 11.00
CA VAL A 66 -21.24 8.33 9.86
C VAL A 66 -21.36 9.04 8.50
N LEU A 67 -21.78 10.31 8.51
CA LEU A 67 -21.84 11.16 7.33
C LEU A 67 -20.61 12.07 7.27
N ILE A 68 -19.93 12.04 6.12
CA ILE A 68 -18.90 13.00 5.75
C ILE A 68 -19.53 13.97 4.75
N ASP A 69 -19.98 15.13 5.24
CA ASP A 69 -20.34 16.27 4.39
C ASP A 69 -19.05 17.00 4.03
N LEU A 70 -18.64 16.96 2.76
CA LEU A 70 -17.36 17.54 2.32
C LEU A 70 -17.27 19.07 2.50
N ARG A 71 -18.37 19.74 2.85
CA ARG A 71 -18.41 21.18 3.17
C ARG A 71 -18.20 21.48 4.64
N ASP A 72 -18.33 20.49 5.52
CA ASP A 72 -18.10 20.70 6.94
C ASP A 72 -16.60 20.97 7.17
N GLY A 73 -16.26 21.96 7.99
CA GLY A 73 -14.84 22.30 8.27
C GLY A 73 -14.05 21.18 8.95
N ILE A 74 -14.71 20.11 9.42
CA ILE A 74 -14.10 18.93 10.04
C ILE A 74 -14.10 17.69 9.11
N SER A 75 -14.60 17.84 7.88
CA SER A 75 -14.77 16.75 6.92
C SER A 75 -13.44 16.12 6.48
N GLU A 76 -12.42 16.95 6.30
CA GLU A 76 -11.05 16.53 6.01
C GLU A 76 -10.52 15.56 7.08
N ALA A 77 -10.48 15.99 8.34
CA ALA A 77 -9.98 15.16 9.44
C ALA A 77 -10.81 13.89 9.64
N LYS A 78 -12.14 13.97 9.49
CA LYS A 78 -13.01 12.79 9.57
C LYS A 78 -12.70 11.79 8.45
N LEU A 79 -12.60 12.25 7.21
CA LEU A 79 -12.32 11.40 6.06
C LEU A 79 -10.98 10.68 6.22
N PHE A 80 -9.96 11.41 6.66
CA PHE A 80 -8.66 10.82 6.98
C PHE A 80 -8.77 9.71 8.04
N VAL A 81 -9.41 10.00 9.19
CA VAL A 81 -9.55 9.05 10.30
C VAL A 81 -10.33 7.79 9.88
N PHE A 82 -11.43 7.94 9.12
CA PHE A 82 -12.18 6.80 8.62
C PHE A 82 -11.37 5.96 7.62
N ALA A 83 -10.69 6.59 6.67
CA ALA A 83 -9.85 5.89 5.70
C ALA A 83 -8.73 5.10 6.39
N ARG A 84 -8.03 5.72 7.34
CA ARG A 84 -7.01 5.08 8.16
C ARG A 84 -7.58 3.92 9.00
N GLY A 85 -8.74 4.12 9.62
CA GLY A 85 -9.40 3.07 10.41
C GLY A 85 -9.77 1.84 9.58
N TYR A 86 -10.20 2.01 8.32
CA TYR A 86 -10.44 0.89 7.41
C TYR A 86 -9.15 0.18 7.02
N TYR A 87 -8.05 0.91 6.78
CA TYR A 87 -6.75 0.29 6.54
C TYR A 87 -6.33 -0.59 7.73
N ASP A 88 -6.40 -0.04 8.94
CA ASP A 88 -5.99 -0.75 10.16
C ASP A 88 -6.87 -1.97 10.44
N SER A 89 -8.10 -1.98 9.93
CA SER A 89 -9.04 -3.11 10.02
C SER A 89 -8.87 -4.14 8.88
N GLY A 90 -7.93 -3.93 7.95
CA GLY A 90 -7.71 -4.80 6.78
C GLY A 90 -8.70 -4.59 5.64
N GLU A 91 -9.55 -3.56 5.70
CA GLU A 91 -10.56 -3.27 4.69
C GLU A 91 -9.98 -2.38 3.57
N TYR A 92 -8.96 -2.89 2.88
CA TYR A 92 -8.11 -2.11 1.99
C TYR A 92 -8.85 -1.47 0.80
N MET A 93 -9.87 -2.12 0.23
CA MET A 93 -10.70 -1.55 -0.84
C MET A 93 -11.45 -0.30 -0.38
N LYS A 94 -12.04 -0.34 0.83
CA LYS A 94 -12.75 0.82 1.42
C LYS A 94 -11.77 1.93 1.75
N SER A 95 -10.65 1.58 2.37
CA SER A 95 -9.53 2.49 2.65
C SER A 95 -9.07 3.23 1.39
N ALA A 96 -8.71 2.49 0.33
CA ALA A 96 -8.25 3.04 -0.93
C ALA A 96 -9.28 3.98 -1.56
N SER A 97 -10.57 3.60 -1.52
CA SER A 97 -11.65 4.42 -2.06
C SER A 97 -11.78 5.76 -1.33
N LEU A 98 -11.74 5.77 0.00
CA LEU A 98 -11.81 6.99 0.80
C LEU A 98 -10.57 7.86 0.64
N PHE A 99 -9.37 7.27 0.59
CA PHE A 99 -8.15 8.04 0.34
C PHE A 99 -8.12 8.66 -1.06
N ASN A 100 -8.59 7.96 -2.09
CA ASN A 100 -8.71 8.55 -3.43
C ASN A 100 -9.62 9.78 -3.43
N ILE A 101 -10.76 9.70 -2.73
CA ILE A 101 -11.68 10.84 -2.55
C ILE A 101 -10.99 11.98 -1.78
N PHE A 102 -10.23 11.64 -0.73
CA PHE A 102 -9.45 12.65 -0.01
C PHE A 102 -8.48 13.38 -0.94
N ILE A 103 -7.72 12.64 -1.76
CA ILE A 103 -6.73 13.21 -2.69
C ILE A 103 -7.39 14.16 -3.70
N GLN A 104 -8.61 13.82 -4.16
CA GLN A 104 -9.35 14.63 -5.12
C GLN A 104 -9.91 15.93 -4.51
N HIS A 105 -10.38 15.89 -3.26
CA HIS A 105 -11.08 17.00 -2.63
C HIS A 105 -10.19 17.88 -1.73
N TYR A 106 -9.13 17.31 -1.14
CA TYR A 106 -8.28 17.98 -0.14
C TYR A 106 -6.80 17.98 -0.56
N ALA A 107 -6.52 18.25 -1.83
CA ALA A 107 -5.14 18.37 -2.34
C ALA A 107 -4.22 19.34 -1.55
N PRO A 108 -4.67 20.47 -0.96
CA PRO A 108 -3.80 21.33 -0.15
C PRO A 108 -3.67 20.90 1.31
N SER A 109 -4.26 19.76 1.71
CA SER A 109 -4.26 19.28 3.09
C SER A 109 -2.87 18.99 3.63
N SER A 110 -2.66 19.26 4.93
CA SER A 110 -1.48 18.79 5.67
C SER A 110 -1.41 17.27 5.80
N TYR A 111 -2.54 16.56 5.70
CA TYR A 111 -2.59 15.09 5.70
C TYR A 111 -2.27 14.48 4.33
N LEU A 112 -2.19 15.28 3.25
CA LEU A 112 -2.09 14.74 1.89
C LEU A 112 -0.95 13.73 1.74
N LEU A 113 0.21 14.01 2.32
CA LEU A 113 1.37 13.13 2.19
C LEU A 113 1.12 11.76 2.84
N GLU A 114 0.60 11.74 4.06
CA GLU A 114 0.28 10.49 4.77
C GLU A 114 -0.86 9.74 4.06
N VAL A 115 -1.85 10.47 3.55
CA VAL A 115 -2.92 9.93 2.71
C VAL A 115 -2.37 9.25 1.46
N LEU A 116 -1.43 9.88 0.75
CA LEU A 116 -0.80 9.28 -0.42
C LEU A 116 -0.07 7.98 -0.03
N TYR A 117 0.65 7.99 1.09
CA TYR A 117 1.37 6.81 1.54
C TYR A 117 0.44 5.64 1.86
N TYR A 118 -0.61 5.85 2.67
CA TYR A 118 -1.58 4.79 2.99
C TYR A 118 -2.48 4.40 1.83
N TYR A 119 -2.71 5.30 0.88
CA TYR A 119 -3.37 4.95 -0.38
C TYR A 119 -2.53 3.95 -1.16
N GLY A 120 -1.23 4.21 -1.33
CA GLY A 120 -0.28 3.28 -1.96
C GLY A 120 -0.25 1.92 -1.25
N LEU A 121 -0.16 1.92 0.09
CA LEU A 121 -0.17 0.68 0.87
C LEU A 121 -1.47 -0.11 0.71
N SER A 122 -2.61 0.58 0.65
CA SER A 122 -3.91 -0.07 0.41
C SER A 122 -3.93 -0.74 -0.97
N LEU A 123 -3.39 -0.09 -1.99
CA LEU A 123 -3.32 -0.64 -3.36
C LEU A 123 -2.38 -1.85 -3.45
N GLU A 124 -1.25 -1.84 -2.74
CA GLU A 124 -0.38 -3.02 -2.63
C GLU A 124 -1.11 -4.20 -2.01
N GLU A 125 -1.85 -3.99 -0.91
CA GLU A 125 -2.60 -5.07 -0.27
C GLU A 125 -3.74 -5.59 -1.17
N ILE A 126 -4.46 -4.70 -1.85
CA ILE A 126 -5.48 -5.11 -2.83
C ILE A 126 -4.86 -5.97 -3.93
N ALA A 127 -3.69 -5.59 -4.44
CA ALA A 127 -3.01 -6.35 -5.48
C ALA A 127 -2.65 -7.78 -5.03
N LYS A 128 -2.38 -8.02 -3.74
CA LYS A 128 -2.04 -9.37 -3.23
C LYS A 128 -3.23 -10.33 -3.22
N TYR A 129 -4.45 -9.83 -3.03
CA TYR A 129 -5.64 -10.65 -2.80
C TYR A 129 -6.66 -10.60 -3.96
N THR A 130 -6.36 -9.86 -5.02
CA THR A 130 -7.28 -9.72 -6.14
C THR A 130 -7.09 -10.81 -7.19
N ASP A 131 -8.21 -11.37 -7.65
CA ASP A 131 -8.28 -12.28 -8.81
C ASP A 131 -8.82 -11.57 -10.06
N ASN A 132 -9.27 -10.30 -9.94
CA ASN A 132 -9.87 -9.53 -11.02
C ASN A 132 -9.70 -8.02 -10.79
N THR A 133 -8.94 -7.35 -11.65
CA THR A 133 -8.55 -5.93 -11.50
C THR A 133 -9.14 -5.01 -12.55
N ASP A 134 -10.19 -5.43 -13.27
CA ASP A 134 -10.83 -4.60 -14.30
C ASP A 134 -11.30 -3.22 -13.77
N THR A 135 -11.29 -3.01 -12.46
CA THR A 135 -11.71 -1.77 -11.79
C THR A 135 -10.58 -0.83 -11.35
N ILE A 136 -9.32 -1.28 -11.21
CA ILE A 136 -8.21 -0.43 -10.71
C ILE A 136 -7.06 -0.40 -11.71
N LYS A 137 -6.95 0.72 -12.45
CA LYS A 137 -5.99 0.92 -13.54
C LYS A 137 -4.51 0.76 -13.13
N SER A 138 -4.17 1.05 -11.87
CA SER A 138 -2.80 0.99 -11.36
C SER A 138 -2.38 -0.38 -10.84
N ILE A 139 -3.22 -1.41 -10.99
CA ILE A 139 -2.85 -2.80 -10.65
C ILE A 139 -2.70 -3.60 -11.93
N ILE A 140 -1.54 -4.25 -12.11
CA ILE A 140 -1.15 -4.96 -13.33
C ILE A 140 -0.75 -6.40 -12.98
N TYR A 141 -1.05 -7.33 -13.89
CA TYR A 141 -0.62 -8.72 -13.78
C TYR A 141 0.76 -8.93 -14.40
N ASN A 142 1.69 -9.50 -13.63
CA ASN A 142 2.94 -10.02 -14.17
C ASN A 142 2.73 -11.48 -14.63
N GLU A 143 2.68 -11.68 -15.94
CA GLU A 143 2.50 -12.99 -16.57
C GLU A 143 3.61 -14.00 -16.25
N LYS A 144 4.82 -13.54 -15.88
CA LYS A 144 5.98 -14.40 -15.60
C LYS A 144 5.96 -14.91 -14.17
N SER A 145 5.74 -14.03 -13.19
CA SER A 145 5.62 -14.42 -11.77
C SER A 145 4.23 -14.91 -11.39
N LYS A 146 3.24 -14.75 -12.28
CA LYS A 146 1.83 -15.08 -12.04
C LYS A 146 1.26 -14.33 -10.83
N GLN A 147 1.70 -13.08 -10.64
CA GLN A 147 1.32 -12.23 -9.52
C GLN A 147 0.80 -10.89 -10.00
N TRP A 148 -0.24 -10.40 -9.32
CA TRP A 148 -0.71 -9.03 -9.44
C TRP A 148 0.17 -8.09 -8.61
N TYR A 149 0.38 -6.88 -9.09
CA TYR A 149 1.13 -5.86 -8.35
C TYR A 149 0.62 -4.45 -8.67
N TYR A 150 0.79 -3.56 -7.69
CA TYR A 150 0.53 -2.14 -7.83
C TYR A 150 1.71 -1.43 -8.51
N THR A 151 1.44 -0.51 -9.45
CA THR A 151 2.47 0.15 -10.27
C THR A 151 3.34 1.16 -9.52
N GLY A 152 2.91 1.64 -8.35
CA GLY A 152 3.69 2.57 -7.54
C GLY A 152 3.56 4.06 -7.92
N ASP A 153 2.60 4.45 -8.76
CA ASP A 153 2.44 5.83 -9.26
C ASP A 153 2.31 6.89 -8.13
N VAL A 154 1.73 6.51 -6.99
CA VAL A 154 1.59 7.36 -5.82
C VAL A 154 2.92 7.48 -5.06
N TYR A 155 3.72 6.42 -5.02
CA TYR A 155 5.05 6.46 -4.42
C TYR A 155 6.01 7.31 -5.26
N GLU A 156 5.93 7.22 -6.59
CA GLU A 156 6.67 8.13 -7.50
C GLU A 156 6.34 9.58 -7.15
N LYS A 157 5.05 9.90 -7.01
CA LYS A 157 4.60 11.24 -6.61
C LYS A 157 5.14 11.66 -5.24
N ILE A 158 5.26 10.75 -4.27
CA ILE A 158 5.85 11.04 -2.95
C ILE A 158 7.33 11.40 -3.09
N VAL A 159 8.11 10.56 -3.78
CA VAL A 159 9.55 10.78 -3.96
C VAL A 159 9.82 12.07 -4.75
N GLU A 160 9.05 12.35 -5.80
CA GLU A 160 9.25 13.52 -6.66
C GLU A 160 8.83 14.85 -6.01
N LYS A 161 7.70 14.86 -5.29
CA LYS A 161 7.10 16.11 -4.78
C LYS A 161 7.35 16.35 -3.30
N PHE A 162 7.73 15.31 -2.57
CA PHE A 162 7.90 15.33 -1.12
C PHE A 162 9.20 14.63 -0.71
N SER A 163 10.29 14.83 -1.48
CA SER A 163 11.60 14.19 -1.30
C SER A 163 12.18 14.33 0.11
N GLU A 164 11.93 15.48 0.75
CA GLU A 164 12.44 15.80 2.10
C GLU A 164 11.56 15.25 3.23
N SER A 165 10.52 14.49 2.89
CA SER A 165 9.55 14.03 3.87
C SER A 165 9.94 12.72 4.54
N ILE A 166 9.39 12.48 5.73
CA ILE A 166 9.56 11.22 6.46
C ILE A 166 8.98 10.00 5.75
N PHE A 167 8.25 10.17 4.64
CA PHE A 167 7.65 9.09 3.83
C PHE A 167 8.41 8.83 2.53
N ALA A 168 9.33 9.72 2.12
CA ALA A 168 10.10 9.55 0.89
C ALA A 168 11.01 8.31 0.91
N PRO A 169 11.75 8.00 1.99
CA PRO A 169 12.54 6.77 2.06
C PRO A 169 11.68 5.51 1.94
N GLN A 170 10.52 5.48 2.59
CA GLN A 170 9.60 4.35 2.53
C GLN A 170 9.01 4.19 1.13
N ALA A 171 8.58 5.29 0.51
CA ALA A 171 8.07 5.29 -0.86
C ALA A 171 9.13 4.81 -1.86
N ALA A 172 10.37 5.29 -1.75
CA ALA A 172 11.48 4.84 -2.58
C ALA A 172 11.78 3.35 -2.39
N TYR A 173 11.80 2.85 -1.14
CA TYR A 173 11.97 1.43 -0.85
C TYR A 173 10.87 0.58 -1.53
N ARG A 174 9.61 1.03 -1.44
CA ARG A 174 8.47 0.36 -2.10
C ARG A 174 8.60 0.36 -3.61
N LEU A 175 9.07 1.45 -4.24
CA LEU A 175 9.29 1.51 -5.68
C LEU A 175 10.32 0.48 -6.16
N ILE A 176 11.43 0.30 -5.44
CA ILE A 176 12.44 -0.70 -5.81
C ILE A 176 11.87 -2.12 -5.63
N THR A 177 11.07 -2.35 -4.59
CA THR A 177 10.36 -3.62 -4.38
C THR A 177 9.35 -3.91 -5.51
N ILE A 178 8.61 -2.90 -5.96
CA ILE A 178 7.70 -2.99 -7.11
C ILE A 178 8.47 -3.27 -8.41
N PHE A 179 9.63 -2.62 -8.59
CA PHE A 179 10.52 -2.91 -9.71
C PHE A 179 10.92 -4.39 -9.74
N ARG A 180 11.29 -4.97 -8.59
CA ARG A 180 11.57 -6.41 -8.48
C ARG A 180 10.34 -7.22 -8.90
N THR A 181 9.18 -6.99 -8.31
CA THR A 181 7.95 -7.75 -8.62
C THR A 181 7.58 -7.71 -10.10
N LYS A 182 7.79 -6.57 -10.77
CA LYS A 182 7.58 -6.40 -12.21
C LYS A 182 8.52 -7.25 -13.07
N HIS A 183 9.73 -7.54 -12.59
CA HIS A 183 10.75 -8.25 -13.35
C HIS A 183 11.02 -9.68 -12.87
N LEU A 184 10.40 -10.11 -11.76
CA LEU A 184 10.49 -11.49 -11.31
C LEU A 184 9.71 -12.46 -12.22
N PRO A 185 10.20 -13.71 -12.35
CA PRO A 185 11.57 -14.12 -12.05
C PRO A 185 12.57 -13.41 -12.98
N TRP A 186 13.77 -13.08 -12.47
CA TRP A 186 14.80 -12.38 -13.25
C TRP A 186 15.21 -13.15 -14.53
N ASN A 187 14.93 -14.46 -14.62
CA ASN A 187 15.17 -15.31 -15.79
C ASN A 187 16.62 -15.24 -16.33
N GLY A 188 17.60 -15.02 -15.45
CA GLY A 188 19.01 -14.88 -15.85
C GLY A 188 19.38 -13.52 -16.44
N SER A 189 18.49 -12.54 -16.40
CA SER A 189 18.77 -11.19 -16.90
C SER A 189 19.74 -10.45 -15.96
N LEU A 190 21.04 -10.58 -16.24
CA LEU A 190 22.09 -9.84 -15.54
C LEU A 190 21.85 -8.32 -15.54
N GLN A 191 21.32 -7.79 -16.65
CA GLN A 191 21.01 -6.36 -16.76
C GLN A 191 19.99 -5.92 -15.71
N VAL A 192 18.90 -6.66 -15.53
CA VAL A 192 17.85 -6.31 -14.56
C VAL A 192 18.37 -6.43 -13.14
N ILE A 193 19.16 -7.47 -12.85
CA ILE A 193 19.77 -7.67 -11.52
C ILE A 193 20.73 -6.50 -11.20
N HIS A 194 21.53 -6.04 -12.18
CA HIS A 194 22.38 -4.87 -12.01
C HIS A 194 21.60 -3.57 -11.84
N GLU A 195 20.53 -3.37 -12.60
CA GLU A 195 19.67 -2.20 -12.47
C GLU A 195 19.07 -2.14 -11.06
N GLU A 196 18.54 -3.26 -10.56
CA GLU A 196 18.01 -3.34 -9.21
C GLU A 196 19.08 -3.09 -8.14
N LEU A 197 20.27 -3.69 -8.29
CA LEU A 197 21.40 -3.46 -7.40
C LEU A 197 21.79 -1.98 -7.34
N ASN A 198 21.87 -1.32 -8.49
CA ASN A 198 22.18 0.11 -8.56
C ASN A 198 21.12 0.95 -7.85
N MET A 199 19.83 0.63 -8.03
CA MET A 199 18.74 1.32 -7.33
C MET A 199 18.89 1.21 -5.80
N TRP A 200 19.23 0.03 -5.28
CA TRP A 200 19.47 -0.14 -3.85
C TRP A 200 20.74 0.57 -3.36
N GLN A 201 21.81 0.58 -4.15
CA GLN A 201 23.03 1.33 -3.82
C GLN A 201 22.78 2.84 -3.78
N GLU A 202 22.03 3.39 -4.74
CA GLU A 202 21.60 4.79 -4.75
C GLU A 202 20.69 5.09 -3.55
N TYR A 203 19.81 4.15 -3.19
CA TYR A 203 18.93 4.26 -2.03
C TYR A 203 19.71 4.47 -0.73
N ILE A 204 20.69 3.60 -0.43
CA ILE A 204 21.44 3.69 0.84
C ILE A 204 22.33 4.93 0.93
N VAL A 205 22.74 5.50 -0.20
CA VAL A 205 23.48 6.77 -0.28
C VAL A 205 22.54 7.95 -0.03
N THR A 206 21.34 7.91 -0.61
CA THR A 206 20.35 8.99 -0.48
C THR A 206 19.69 9.01 0.90
N TYR A 207 19.45 7.84 1.48
CA TYR A 207 18.67 7.64 2.71
C TYR A 207 19.49 6.96 3.80
N GLU A 208 20.64 7.53 4.15
CA GLU A 208 21.62 6.93 5.08
C GLU A 208 21.08 6.73 6.51
N ASN A 209 20.15 7.56 6.98
CA ASN A 209 19.69 7.58 8.37
C ASN A 209 18.24 7.11 8.54
N THR A 210 17.82 6.11 7.77
CA THR A 210 16.44 5.60 7.78
C THR A 210 16.37 4.19 8.36
N GLU A 211 15.21 3.83 8.90
CA GLU A 211 14.96 2.47 9.40
C GLU A 211 15.03 1.45 8.26
N GLU A 212 14.73 1.89 7.04
CA GLU A 212 14.72 1.04 5.86
C GLU A 212 16.13 0.61 5.40
N ARG A 213 17.18 1.32 5.83
CA ARG A 213 18.56 1.11 5.35
C ARG A 213 19.03 -0.32 5.54
N VAL A 214 18.71 -0.96 6.67
CA VAL A 214 19.14 -2.34 6.95
C VAL A 214 18.50 -3.34 5.98
N PHE A 215 17.25 -3.12 5.55
CA PHE A 215 16.63 -3.95 4.52
C PHE A 215 17.31 -3.73 3.17
N ALA A 216 17.58 -2.48 2.80
CA ALA A 216 18.28 -2.18 1.55
C ALA A 216 19.69 -2.82 1.51
N LEU A 217 20.44 -2.82 2.63
CA LEU A 217 21.71 -3.52 2.73
C LEU A 217 21.55 -5.05 2.55
N LEU A 218 20.52 -5.65 3.17
CA LEU A 218 20.25 -7.08 2.96
C LEU A 218 19.98 -7.39 1.49
N GLU A 219 19.21 -6.55 0.81
CA GLU A 219 18.92 -6.71 -0.61
C GLU A 219 20.17 -6.54 -1.50
N ILE A 220 21.05 -5.59 -1.18
CA ILE A 220 22.35 -5.45 -1.86
C ILE A 220 23.18 -6.72 -1.69
N GLY A 221 23.36 -7.20 -0.45
CA GLY A 221 24.14 -8.41 -0.18
C GLY A 221 23.57 -9.64 -0.90
N TYR A 222 22.25 -9.74 -0.95
CA TYR A 222 21.54 -10.79 -1.68
C TYR A 222 21.79 -10.71 -3.20
N LEU A 223 21.63 -9.54 -3.82
CA LEU A 223 21.82 -9.35 -5.27
C LEU A 223 23.28 -9.56 -5.68
N GLU A 224 24.23 -9.08 -4.88
CA GLU A 224 25.67 -9.33 -5.08
C GLU A 224 25.96 -10.83 -5.06
N ARG A 225 25.39 -11.57 -4.10
CA ARG A 225 25.51 -13.02 -4.06
C ARG A 225 24.91 -13.68 -5.30
N VAL A 226 23.72 -13.28 -5.73
CA VAL A 226 23.08 -13.79 -6.95
C VAL A 226 23.98 -13.56 -8.17
N LEU A 227 24.53 -12.36 -8.32
CA LEU A 227 25.45 -12.03 -9.41
C LEU A 227 26.72 -12.90 -9.37
N PHE A 228 27.29 -13.14 -8.18
CA PHE A 228 28.38 -14.10 -8.02
C PHE A 228 27.98 -15.50 -8.49
N GLU A 229 26.80 -15.98 -8.11
CA GLU A 229 26.36 -17.34 -8.43
C GLU A 229 26.16 -17.55 -9.93
N ILE A 230 25.64 -16.54 -10.64
CA ILE A 230 25.45 -16.59 -12.10
C ILE A 230 26.78 -16.42 -12.84
N THR A 231 27.58 -15.42 -12.48
CA THR A 231 28.77 -15.00 -13.26
C THR A 231 30.07 -15.67 -12.83
N LYS A 232 30.10 -16.23 -11.62
CA LYS A 232 31.31 -16.70 -10.90
C LYS A 232 32.36 -15.60 -10.67
N ASN A 233 31.99 -14.33 -10.80
CA ASN A 233 32.88 -13.21 -10.53
C ASN A 233 33.13 -13.07 -9.02
N LYS A 234 34.37 -13.29 -8.59
CA LYS A 234 34.79 -13.22 -7.18
C LYS A 234 34.65 -11.84 -6.56
N GLN A 235 34.53 -10.77 -7.35
CA GLN A 235 34.31 -9.43 -6.83
C GLN A 235 32.95 -9.33 -6.14
N TYR A 236 31.87 -9.74 -6.80
CA TYR A 236 30.53 -9.80 -6.21
C TYR A 236 30.46 -10.69 -4.95
N LYS A 237 31.26 -11.76 -4.90
CA LYS A 237 31.38 -12.57 -3.67
C LYS A 237 31.93 -11.75 -2.50
N LYS A 238 32.98 -10.96 -2.75
CA LYS A 238 33.60 -10.12 -1.72
C LYS A 238 32.68 -8.98 -1.31
N ASP A 239 31.97 -8.38 -2.26
CA ASP A 239 31.05 -7.27 -2.01
C ASP A 239 29.86 -7.75 -1.18
N ALA A 240 29.26 -8.91 -1.53
CA ALA A 240 28.25 -9.56 -0.69
C ALA A 240 28.74 -9.82 0.74
N GLN A 241 29.97 -10.35 0.89
CA GLN A 241 30.56 -10.60 2.21
C GLN A 241 30.70 -9.33 3.03
N ALA A 242 31.24 -8.27 2.43
CA ALA A 242 31.45 -6.99 3.10
C ALA A 242 30.12 -6.39 3.59
N VAL A 243 29.07 -6.47 2.77
CA VAL A 243 27.73 -5.97 3.13
C VAL A 243 27.11 -6.77 4.27
N PHE A 244 27.19 -8.10 4.25
CA PHE A 244 26.68 -8.92 5.35
C PHE A 244 27.47 -8.71 6.65
N GLU A 245 28.79 -8.57 6.56
CA GLU A 245 29.64 -8.23 7.72
C GLU A 245 29.33 -6.83 8.27
N GLU A 246 28.99 -5.87 7.41
CA GLU A 246 28.47 -4.55 7.82
C GLU A 246 27.18 -4.68 8.61
N ILE A 247 26.19 -5.45 8.13
CA ILE A 247 24.93 -5.64 8.83
C ILE A 247 25.15 -6.26 10.21
N MET A 248 25.98 -7.30 10.31
CA MET A 248 26.28 -7.95 11.58
C MET A 248 26.99 -7.03 12.58
N ARG A 249 27.83 -6.12 12.10
CA ARG A 249 28.57 -5.16 12.92
C ARG A 249 27.69 -4.01 13.40
N ASP A 250 26.90 -3.43 12.50
CA ASP A 250 26.18 -2.18 12.75
C ASP A 250 24.75 -2.42 13.31
N TYR A 251 24.19 -3.61 13.09
CA TYR A 251 22.87 -4.03 13.60
C TYR A 251 22.93 -5.35 14.39
N PRO A 252 23.80 -5.48 15.42
CA PRO A 252 23.98 -6.73 16.16
C PRO A 252 22.72 -7.14 16.93
N ASN A 253 22.51 -8.45 17.13
CA ASN A 253 21.36 -9.04 17.84
C ASN A 253 19.99 -8.75 17.20
N THR A 254 19.95 -8.49 15.90
CA THR A 254 18.71 -8.33 15.13
C THR A 254 18.43 -9.56 14.26
N ILE A 255 17.18 -9.70 13.79
CA ILE A 255 16.83 -10.71 12.78
C ILE A 255 17.66 -10.53 11.48
N TYR A 256 18.03 -9.29 11.15
CA TYR A 256 18.83 -8.96 9.96
C TYR A 256 20.26 -9.46 10.08
N ALA A 257 20.88 -9.30 11.25
CA ALA A 257 22.19 -9.89 11.52
C ALA A 257 22.16 -11.42 11.44
N ALA A 258 21.09 -12.06 11.95
CA ALA A 258 20.92 -13.50 11.82
C ALA A 258 20.76 -13.95 10.35
N GLN A 259 19.98 -13.21 9.54
CA GLN A 259 19.85 -13.47 8.11
C GLN A 259 21.18 -13.28 7.36
N ALA A 260 21.91 -12.21 7.66
CA ALA A 260 23.25 -11.96 7.09
C ALA A 260 24.24 -13.08 7.47
N GLU A 261 24.20 -13.58 8.69
CA GLU A 261 25.02 -14.70 9.15
C GLU A 261 24.72 -15.98 8.37
N VAL A 262 23.44 -16.31 8.17
CA VAL A 262 23.02 -17.46 7.34
C VAL A 262 23.57 -17.32 5.93
N HIS A 263 23.39 -16.17 5.27
CA HIS A 263 23.89 -15.98 3.92
C HIS A 263 25.42 -16.06 3.82
N LEU A 264 26.16 -15.56 4.83
CA LEU A 264 27.61 -15.71 4.89
C LEU A 264 28.06 -17.15 5.03
N ASP A 265 27.37 -17.95 5.87
CA ASP A 265 27.68 -19.36 6.06
C ASP A 265 27.45 -20.16 4.77
N GLU A 266 26.30 -19.96 4.12
CA GLU A 266 25.98 -20.59 2.84
C GLU A 266 27.01 -20.22 1.76
N LEU A 267 27.42 -18.96 1.69
CA LEU A 267 28.42 -18.45 0.74
C LEU A 267 29.85 -18.95 1.01
N LYS A 268 30.16 -19.33 2.27
CA LYS A 268 31.39 -20.04 2.65
C LYS A 268 31.34 -21.51 2.24
N LYS A 269 30.20 -22.17 2.44
CA LYS A 269 29.96 -23.58 2.05
C LYS A 269 29.82 -23.76 0.54
N GLY A 270 29.56 -22.68 -0.20
CA GLY A 270 29.33 -22.72 -1.64
C GLY A 270 27.92 -23.18 -2.01
N GLU A 271 26.96 -23.01 -1.10
CA GLU A 271 25.54 -23.30 -1.32
C GLU A 271 24.94 -22.21 -2.21
N ALA A 272 24.25 -22.61 -3.28
CA ALA A 272 23.64 -21.70 -4.23
C ALA A 272 22.20 -21.41 -3.84
N ILE A 273 21.77 -20.15 -3.96
CA ILE A 273 20.38 -19.70 -3.73
C ILE A 273 19.65 -19.35 -5.02
N TYR A 274 20.39 -19.04 -6.09
CA TYR A 274 19.79 -18.60 -7.36
C TYR A 274 19.22 -19.75 -8.20
N PHE A 275 19.65 -20.98 -7.95
CA PHE A 275 19.24 -22.16 -8.71
C PHE A 275 18.07 -22.96 -8.08
N TYR A 276 17.38 -22.36 -7.10
CA TYR A 276 16.16 -22.87 -6.48
C TYR A 276 15.00 -21.91 -6.71
#